data_AF-A0ABD2W0N8-F1
#
_entry.id   AF-A0ABD2W0N8-F1
#
_cell.length_a   1.000
_cell.length_b   1.000
_cell.length_c   1.000
_cell.angle_alpha   90.00
_cell.angle_beta   90.00
_cell.angle_gamma   90.00
#
_symmetry.space_group_name_H-M   'P 1'
#
loop_
_entity.id
_entity.type
_entity.pdbx_description
1 polymer ?
#
loop_
_entity_poly.entity_id
_entity_poly.type
_entity_poly.pdbx_seq_one_letter_code
_entity_poly.pdbx_strand_id
1 'polypeptide(L)'
;MKRAFFIFLIVASISELSITISFAATFGESNGVEKKICEPKSTFKNYCNICFCSDDGLTADCSRKFCDPNVWNADGTRRPLAPLSLYKSLKQVCKPNSPFKMDCNYCTCSDDGTKFACTRIACPKGYTGGNLFKKSAVHKRVAGPAQVCEPNQGFKLDCNHCRCNSLGTKYMCTKMLCPRYNWNEDDAMIF
;
A
#
# COMPACT_ATOMS: atom_id res chain seq x y z
N MET A 1 9.86 -16.96 28.27
CA MET A 1 9.94 -18.08 29.22
C MET A 1 10.04 -19.38 28.41
N LYS A 2 11.25 -19.89 28.16
CA LYS A 2 11.46 -21.13 27.38
C LYS A 2 11.40 -22.31 28.37
N ARG A 3 10.51 -23.29 28.12
CA ARG A 3 10.47 -24.55 28.89
C ARG A 3 11.44 -25.53 28.24
N ALA A 4 12.53 -25.86 28.93
CA ALA A 4 13.43 -26.94 28.53
C ALA A 4 12.80 -28.27 28.96
N PHE A 5 12.61 -29.20 28.02
CA PHE A 5 12.19 -30.56 28.33
C PHE A 5 13.43 -31.44 28.43
N PHE A 6 13.69 -31.96 29.63
CA PHE A 6 14.76 -32.93 29.89
C PHE A 6 14.19 -34.34 29.69
N ILE A 7 14.66 -35.06 28.67
CA ILE A 7 14.34 -36.48 28.49
C ILE A 7 15.50 -37.28 29.09
N PHE A 8 15.28 -37.90 30.25
CA PHE A 8 16.25 -38.78 30.87
C PHE A 8 16.05 -40.20 30.34
N LEU A 9 16.98 -40.69 29.51
CA LEU A 9 17.02 -42.10 29.11
C LEU A 9 17.82 -42.89 30.14
N ILE A 10 17.16 -43.86 30.77
CA ILE A 10 17.79 -44.78 31.73
C ILE A 10 18.35 -45.95 30.93
N VAL A 11 19.68 -46.04 30.82
CA VAL A 11 20.35 -47.20 30.21
C VAL A 11 20.90 -48.05 31.35
N ALA A 12 20.30 -49.23 31.59
CA ALA A 12 20.76 -50.17 32.59
C ALA A 12 21.60 -51.26 31.93
N SER A 13 22.90 -51.30 32.20
CA SER A 13 23.78 -52.40 31.79
C SER A 13 23.93 -53.40 32.93
N ILE A 14 23.66 -54.67 32.65
CA ILE A 14 23.72 -55.77 33.62
C ILE A 14 25.13 -56.36 33.59
N SER A 15 25.93 -56.07 34.60
CA SER A 15 27.08 -56.88 34.99
C SER A 15 27.22 -56.82 36.51
N GLU A 16 27.53 -57.96 37.11
CA GLU A 16 27.31 -58.26 38.52
C GLU A 16 27.85 -57.21 39.50
N LEU A 17 27.00 -56.91 40.50
CA LEU A 17 27.29 -56.15 41.72
C LEU A 17 27.73 -54.67 41.58
N SER A 18 27.02 -53.86 40.79
CA SER A 18 26.64 -52.47 41.16
C SER A 18 25.83 -51.81 40.03
N ILE A 19 24.60 -51.36 40.32
CA ILE A 19 23.79 -50.59 39.36
C ILE A 19 24.30 -49.14 39.39
N THR A 20 25.18 -48.77 38.47
CA THR A 20 25.54 -47.36 38.23
C THR A 20 24.56 -46.76 37.21
N ILE A 21 23.66 -45.88 37.68
CA ILE A 21 22.73 -45.14 36.80
C ILE A 21 23.50 -43.95 36.22
N SER A 22 23.91 -44.06 34.95
CA SER A 22 24.53 -42.93 34.23
C SER A 22 23.45 -42.12 33.54
N PHE A 23 23.23 -40.87 33.98
CA PHE A 23 22.33 -39.93 33.31
C PHE A 23 23.07 -39.28 32.12
N ALA A 24 22.84 -39.78 30.90
CA ALA A 24 23.28 -39.08 29.69
C ALA A 24 22.25 -38.03 29.29
N ALA A 25 22.55 -36.75 29.52
CA ALA A 25 21.74 -35.64 29.01
C ALA A 25 22.11 -35.41 27.53
N THR A 26 21.19 -35.73 26.62
CA THR A 26 21.31 -35.32 25.22
C THR A 26 20.75 -33.90 25.09
N PHE A 27 21.62 -32.94 24.78
CA PHE A 27 21.19 -31.60 24.40
C PHE A 27 20.59 -31.68 23.00
N GLY A 28 19.26 -31.77 22.93
CA GLY A 28 18.53 -31.58 21.67
C GLY A 28 18.68 -30.12 21.25
N GLU A 29 19.63 -29.85 20.36
CA GLU A 29 19.76 -28.56 19.71
C GLU A 29 18.53 -28.34 18.84
N SER A 30 17.60 -27.51 19.32
CA SER A 30 16.50 -27.05 18.50
C SER A 30 17.12 -26.21 17.38
N ASN A 31 17.34 -26.83 16.22
CA ASN A 31 17.68 -26.15 14.97
C ASN A 31 16.52 -25.20 14.64
N GLY A 32 16.56 -24.01 15.22
CA GLY A 32 15.71 -22.89 14.84
C GLY A 32 16.18 -22.47 13.46
N VAL A 33 15.57 -23.02 12.43
CA VAL A 33 15.75 -22.53 11.06
C VAL A 33 15.20 -21.11 11.05
N GLU A 34 16.09 -20.13 11.24
CA GLU A 34 15.73 -18.72 11.08
C GLU A 34 15.19 -18.53 9.67
N LYS A 35 13.95 -18.04 9.60
CA LYS A 35 13.27 -17.85 8.32
C LYS A 35 14.01 -16.80 7.50
N LYS A 36 14.63 -17.23 6.40
CA LYS A 36 15.29 -16.35 5.44
C LYS A 36 14.29 -15.35 4.85
N ILE A 37 14.70 -14.09 4.72
CA ILE A 37 13.89 -13.00 4.18
C ILE A 37 14.11 -12.80 2.67
N CYS A 38 15.26 -13.24 2.16
CA CYS A 38 15.63 -13.20 0.75
C CYS A 38 16.53 -14.39 0.41
N GLU A 39 16.67 -14.68 -0.89
CA GLU A 39 17.56 -15.72 -1.37
C GLU A 39 19.02 -15.28 -1.18
N PRO A 40 19.88 -16.05 -0.48
CA PRO A 40 21.27 -15.66 -0.23
C PRO A 40 22.02 -15.25 -1.49
N LYS A 41 22.80 -14.16 -1.40
CA LYS A 41 23.59 -13.59 -2.51
C LYS A 41 22.77 -13.13 -3.72
N SER A 42 21.43 -13.16 -3.63
CA SER A 42 20.57 -12.66 -4.69
C SER A 42 20.56 -11.13 -4.77
N THR A 43 20.22 -10.63 -5.95
CA THR A 43 19.85 -9.23 -6.15
C THR A 43 18.38 -9.19 -6.50
N PHE A 44 17.62 -8.33 -5.84
CA PHE A 44 16.18 -8.19 -6.08
C PHE A 44 15.77 -6.72 -6.05
N LYS A 45 14.53 -6.45 -6.49
CA LYS A 45 13.94 -5.13 -6.41
C LYS A 45 12.94 -5.06 -5.27
N ASN A 46 12.96 -3.93 -4.57
CA ASN A 46 11.95 -3.55 -3.60
C ASN A 46 11.45 -2.17 -3.99
N TYR A 47 10.29 -2.11 -4.62
CA TYR A 47 9.86 -0.97 -5.42
C TYR A 47 10.95 -0.55 -6.43
N CYS A 48 11.28 0.74 -6.51
CA CYS A 48 12.30 1.26 -7.40
C CYS A 48 13.74 1.06 -6.90
N ASN A 49 13.91 0.49 -5.70
CA ASN A 49 15.23 0.25 -5.12
C ASN A 49 15.75 -1.13 -5.50
N ILE A 50 17.04 -1.18 -5.82
CA ILE A 50 17.80 -2.43 -5.98
C ILE A 50 18.38 -2.79 -4.62
N CYS A 51 18.27 -4.07 -4.26
CA CYS A 51 18.70 -4.65 -2.99
C CYS A 51 19.62 -5.85 -3.23
N PHE A 52 20.60 -6.03 -2.33
CA PHE A 52 21.52 -7.17 -2.31
C PHE A 52 21.31 -7.96 -1.01
N CYS A 53 21.06 -9.26 -1.14
CA CYS A 53 20.80 -10.15 0.00
C CYS A 53 22.12 -10.66 0.60
N SER A 54 22.21 -10.74 1.93
CA SER A 54 23.36 -11.30 2.64
C SER A 54 23.52 -12.80 2.42
N ASP A 55 24.71 -13.33 2.72
CA ASP A 55 25.08 -14.75 2.53
C ASP A 55 24.23 -15.72 3.36
N ASP A 56 23.67 -15.28 4.47
CA ASP A 56 22.78 -16.05 5.33
C ASP A 56 21.30 -15.94 4.93
N GLY A 57 20.95 -14.98 4.06
CA GLY A 57 19.57 -14.70 3.66
C GLY A 57 18.74 -13.95 4.71
N LEU A 58 19.36 -13.40 5.75
CA LEU A 58 18.68 -12.78 6.89
C LEU A 58 18.57 -11.25 6.78
N THR A 59 19.42 -10.63 5.97
CA THR A 59 19.45 -9.18 5.77
C THR A 59 19.57 -8.82 4.30
N ALA A 60 19.20 -7.58 3.96
CA ALA A 60 19.42 -7.04 2.63
C ALA A 60 19.79 -5.56 2.72
N ASP A 61 20.78 -5.13 1.95
CA ASP A 61 21.12 -3.72 1.78
C ASP A 61 20.51 -3.19 0.48
N CYS A 62 19.82 -2.06 0.57
CA CYS A 62 19.05 -1.49 -0.53
C CYS A 62 19.49 -0.07 -0.81
N SER A 63 19.46 0.30 -2.09
CA SER A 63 19.47 1.71 -2.47
C SER A 63 18.31 2.48 -1.82
N ARG A 64 18.48 3.79 -1.61
CA ARG A 64 17.53 4.65 -0.88
C ARG A 64 16.87 5.71 -1.78
N LYS A 65 16.39 5.29 -2.95
CA LYS A 65 15.60 6.13 -3.85
C LYS A 65 14.20 6.33 -3.27
N PHE A 66 13.65 7.53 -3.48
CA PHE A 66 12.25 7.80 -3.20
C PHE A 66 11.38 7.20 -4.31
N CYS A 67 10.60 6.18 -3.99
CA CYS A 67 9.74 5.49 -4.94
C CYS A 67 8.31 5.99 -4.84
N ASP A 68 7.77 6.58 -5.92
CA ASP A 68 6.36 6.97 -5.99
C ASP A 68 5.47 5.71 -6.01
N PRO A 69 4.58 5.51 -5.01
CA PRO A 69 3.72 4.33 -4.92
C PRO A 69 2.68 4.25 -6.04
N ASN A 70 2.43 5.35 -6.77
CA ASN A 70 1.55 5.37 -7.94
C ASN A 70 2.25 4.93 -9.22
N VAL A 71 3.58 4.82 -9.21
CA VAL A 71 4.38 4.44 -10.39
C VAL A 71 4.97 3.04 -10.22
N TRP A 72 5.34 2.64 -9.01
CA TRP A 72 6.03 1.37 -8.75
C TRP A 72 5.19 0.42 -7.88
N ASN A 73 5.24 -0.86 -8.23
CA ASN A 73 4.77 -1.96 -7.41
C ASN A 73 5.89 -2.41 -6.46
N ALA A 74 5.55 -3.12 -5.38
CA ALA A 74 6.52 -3.59 -4.38
C ALA A 74 7.56 -4.57 -4.97
N ASP A 75 7.17 -5.35 -5.98
CA ASP A 75 8.05 -6.26 -6.76
C ASP A 75 9.05 -5.54 -7.68
N GLY A 76 8.96 -4.21 -7.77
CA GLY A 76 9.79 -3.38 -8.64
C GLY A 76 9.39 -3.36 -10.11
N THR A 77 8.21 -3.86 -10.46
CA THR A 77 7.56 -3.59 -11.74
C THR A 77 6.93 -2.20 -11.74
N ARG A 78 6.79 -1.61 -12.93
CA ARG A 78 6.08 -0.34 -13.08
C ARG A 78 4.60 -0.62 -13.17
N ARG A 79 3.79 0.14 -12.44
CA ARG A 79 2.34 0.18 -12.66
C ARG A 79 2.09 0.63 -14.10
N PRO A 80 1.09 0.05 -14.79
CA PRO A 80 0.68 0.55 -16.09
C PRO A 80 0.41 2.04 -15.93
N LEU A 81 1.13 2.87 -16.70
CA LEU A 81 0.79 4.28 -16.77
C LEU A 81 -0.66 4.32 -17.25
N ALA A 82 -1.54 4.88 -16.42
CA ALA A 82 -2.83 5.34 -16.92
C ALA A 82 -2.54 6.08 -18.23
N PRO A 83 -3.21 5.75 -19.34
CA PRO A 83 -2.86 6.33 -20.63
C PRO A 83 -2.80 7.84 -20.48
N LEU A 84 -1.81 8.49 -21.09
CA LEU A 84 -1.53 9.91 -20.90
C LEU A 84 -2.80 10.77 -21.10
N SER A 85 -3.73 10.29 -21.92
CA SER A 85 -5.08 10.84 -22.10
C SER A 85 -5.91 10.91 -20.82
N LEU A 86 -5.85 9.90 -19.95
CA LEU A 86 -6.53 9.86 -18.65
C LEU A 86 -5.85 10.80 -17.64
N TYR A 87 -4.52 10.86 -17.62
CA TYR A 87 -3.81 11.82 -16.76
C TYR A 87 -4.03 13.28 -17.22
N LYS A 88 -4.05 13.51 -18.53
CA LYS A 88 -4.35 14.83 -19.12
C LYS A 88 -5.80 15.23 -18.86
N SER A 89 -6.76 14.32 -18.98
CA SER A 89 -8.17 14.60 -18.71
C SER A 89 -8.45 14.87 -17.23
N LEU A 90 -7.77 14.18 -16.30
CA LEU A 90 -7.91 14.41 -14.86
C LEU A 90 -7.39 15.78 -14.40
N LYS A 91 -6.42 16.36 -15.12
CA LYS A 91 -5.83 17.67 -14.81
C LYS A 91 -6.41 18.83 -15.61
N GLN A 92 -7.27 18.54 -16.57
CA GLN A 92 -7.82 19.56 -17.45
C GLN A 92 -8.93 20.33 -16.71
N VAL A 93 -8.69 21.63 -16.49
CA VAL A 93 -9.62 22.52 -15.76
C VAL A 93 -10.50 23.34 -16.71
N CYS A 94 -10.09 23.48 -17.96
CA CYS A 94 -10.85 24.15 -19.02
C CYS A 94 -10.56 23.55 -20.40
N LYS A 95 -11.41 23.82 -21.39
CA LYS A 95 -11.19 23.36 -22.77
C LYS A 95 -9.99 24.12 -23.37
N PRO A 96 -9.00 23.46 -23.99
CA PRO A 96 -7.74 24.11 -24.31
C PRO A 96 -7.94 25.12 -25.44
N ASN A 97 -7.18 26.22 -25.37
CA ASN A 97 -7.31 27.37 -26.28
C ASN A 97 -8.73 27.98 -26.35
N SER A 98 -9.61 27.67 -25.39
CA SER A 98 -10.98 28.17 -25.40
C SER A 98 -11.15 29.40 -24.52
N PRO A 99 -11.90 30.42 -24.99
CA PRO A 99 -12.33 31.52 -24.15
C PRO A 99 -13.52 31.09 -23.28
N PHE A 100 -13.60 31.63 -22.08
CA PHE A 100 -14.74 31.45 -21.18
C PHE A 100 -14.91 32.66 -20.25
N LYS A 101 -16.00 32.69 -19.48
CA LYS A 101 -16.24 33.74 -18.46
C LYS A 101 -16.23 33.13 -17.07
N MET A 102 -15.52 33.79 -16.16
CA MET A 102 -15.57 33.52 -14.73
C MET A 102 -16.00 34.81 -14.05
N ASP A 103 -17.17 34.78 -13.43
CA ASP A 103 -17.88 35.99 -13.02
C ASP A 103 -17.96 37.00 -14.16
N CYS A 104 -17.58 38.26 -13.90
CA CYS A 104 -17.58 39.33 -14.89
C CYS A 104 -16.32 39.36 -15.76
N ASN A 105 -15.34 38.48 -15.48
CA ASN A 105 -14.06 38.46 -16.15
C ASN A 105 -14.06 37.52 -17.35
N TYR A 106 -13.47 37.99 -18.45
CA TYR A 106 -13.12 37.16 -19.60
C TYR A 106 -11.82 36.43 -19.35
N CYS A 107 -11.80 35.14 -19.66
CA CYS A 107 -10.69 34.22 -19.44
C CYS A 107 -10.34 33.46 -20.72
N THR A 108 -9.06 33.08 -20.85
CA THR A 108 -8.55 32.22 -21.93
C THR A 108 -7.80 31.05 -21.33
N CYS A 109 -8.14 29.84 -21.77
CA CYS A 109 -7.50 28.60 -21.33
C CYS A 109 -6.17 28.36 -22.08
N SER A 110 -5.18 27.80 -21.39
CA SER A 110 -3.92 27.35 -22.02
C SER A 110 -4.16 26.24 -23.05
N ASP A 111 -3.15 25.99 -23.88
CA ASP A 111 -3.14 24.97 -24.93
C ASP A 111 -3.23 23.52 -24.41
N ASP A 112 -2.78 23.29 -23.18
CA ASP A 112 -2.88 22.01 -22.48
C ASP A 112 -4.15 21.85 -21.63
N GLY A 113 -4.91 22.94 -21.44
CA GLY A 113 -6.14 22.96 -20.67
C GLY A 113 -5.97 22.94 -19.14
N THR A 114 -4.74 23.09 -18.63
CA THR A 114 -4.44 22.97 -17.19
C THR A 114 -4.40 24.31 -16.46
N LYS A 115 -4.31 25.43 -17.19
CA LYS A 115 -4.25 26.79 -16.67
C LYS A 115 -5.15 27.71 -17.47
N PHE A 116 -5.43 28.88 -16.91
CA PHE A 116 -6.11 29.95 -17.63
C PHE A 116 -5.67 31.31 -17.10
N ALA A 117 -5.84 32.33 -17.93
CA ALA A 117 -5.62 33.72 -17.55
C ALA A 117 -6.92 34.50 -17.75
N CYS A 118 -7.26 35.36 -16.79
CA CYS A 118 -8.45 36.21 -16.84
C CYS A 118 -8.09 37.69 -16.79
N THR A 119 -8.97 38.51 -17.35
CA THR A 119 -9.07 39.94 -17.03
C THR A 119 -9.29 40.14 -15.53
N ARG A 120 -8.96 41.33 -15.01
CA ARG A 120 -9.02 41.66 -13.58
C ARG A 120 -9.96 42.85 -13.31
N ILE A 121 -11.17 42.76 -13.84
CA ILE A 121 -12.23 43.74 -13.65
C ILE A 121 -12.89 43.46 -12.29
N ALA A 122 -13.04 44.50 -11.47
CA ALA A 122 -13.79 44.42 -10.22
C ALA A 122 -15.27 44.26 -10.54
N CYS A 123 -15.86 43.13 -10.16
CA CYS A 123 -17.25 42.85 -10.48
C CYS A 123 -18.21 43.73 -9.64
N PRO A 124 -19.32 44.21 -10.22
CA PRO A 124 -20.31 45.01 -9.49
C PRO A 124 -20.88 44.28 -8.26
N LYS A 125 -21.25 45.03 -7.22
CA LYS A 125 -21.93 44.47 -6.03
C LYS A 125 -23.26 43.84 -6.45
N GLY A 126 -23.50 42.60 -6.03
CA GLY A 126 -24.68 41.83 -6.43
C GLY A 126 -24.54 41.11 -7.77
N TYR A 127 -23.36 41.14 -8.40
CA TYR A 127 -23.04 40.26 -9.53
C TYR A 127 -22.97 38.82 -9.03
N THR A 128 -24.12 38.13 -9.01
CA THR A 128 -24.16 36.67 -9.00
C THR A 128 -23.76 36.26 -10.40
N GLY A 129 -22.46 36.31 -10.68
CA GLY A 129 -21.92 35.80 -11.91
C GLY A 129 -22.58 34.47 -12.16
N GLY A 130 -23.30 34.39 -13.29
CA GLY A 130 -23.82 33.13 -13.76
C GLY A 130 -22.59 32.27 -13.92
N ASN A 131 -22.26 31.52 -12.86
CA ASN A 131 -21.38 30.40 -12.89
C ASN A 131 -21.92 29.61 -14.08
N LEU A 132 -21.29 29.77 -15.23
CA LEU A 132 -21.46 28.91 -16.38
C LEU A 132 -20.67 27.60 -16.14
N PHE A 133 -20.25 27.38 -14.90
CA PHE A 133 -20.60 26.14 -14.20
C PHE A 133 -22.08 26.13 -13.77
N LYS A 134 -23.03 26.38 -14.69
CA LYS A 134 -24.13 25.43 -14.77
C LYS A 134 -23.35 24.17 -14.99
N LYS A 135 -23.39 23.25 -14.02
CA LYS A 135 -22.97 21.86 -14.22
C LYS A 135 -23.56 21.47 -15.56
N SER A 136 -22.81 21.70 -16.63
CA SER A 136 -23.29 21.42 -17.97
C SER A 136 -23.47 19.93 -17.90
N ALA A 137 -24.61 19.46 -18.36
CA ALA A 137 -25.09 18.09 -18.25
C ALA A 137 -24.22 17.08 -19.04
N VAL A 138 -22.92 17.36 -19.15
CA VAL A 138 -21.79 16.50 -19.49
C VAL A 138 -20.98 16.19 -18.22
N HIS A 139 -21.66 16.05 -17.09
CA HIS A 139 -21.16 15.38 -15.87
C HIS A 139 -22.15 14.29 -15.44
N LYS A 140 -22.61 13.51 -16.42
CA LYS A 140 -23.12 12.16 -16.19
C LYS A 140 -21.99 11.26 -16.70
N ARG A 141 -21.02 10.76 -15.96
CA ARG A 141 -20.74 10.50 -14.53
C ARG A 141 -19.25 10.93 -14.35
N VAL A 142 -18.71 11.43 -13.23
CA VAL A 142 -18.62 10.87 -11.89
C VAL A 142 -18.31 12.06 -10.97
N ALA A 143 -19.35 12.61 -10.33
CA ALA A 143 -19.18 13.58 -9.24
C ALA A 143 -19.47 12.85 -7.93
N GLY A 144 -18.56 11.96 -7.57
CA GLY A 144 -18.32 11.59 -6.18
C GLY A 144 -16.85 11.93 -5.90
N PRO A 145 -16.47 12.49 -4.73
CA PRO A 145 -15.13 12.24 -4.21
C PRO A 145 -14.81 10.75 -4.43
N ALA A 146 -13.69 10.44 -5.08
CA ALA A 146 -13.36 9.06 -5.50
C ALA A 146 -13.72 8.11 -4.35
N GLN A 147 -14.77 7.30 -4.57
CA GLN A 147 -15.32 6.45 -3.52
C GLN A 147 -14.24 5.43 -3.17
N VAL A 148 -13.64 5.57 -2.00
CA VAL A 148 -12.53 4.72 -1.54
C VAL A 148 -13.03 3.47 -0.81
N CYS A 149 -14.29 3.48 -0.36
CA CYS A 149 -14.97 2.35 0.27
C CYS A 149 -16.50 2.49 0.14
N GLU A 150 -17.24 1.40 0.33
CA GLU A 150 -18.71 1.41 0.29
C GLU A 150 -19.30 2.18 1.49
N PRO A 151 -20.18 3.18 1.27
CA PRO A 151 -20.73 4.01 2.34
C PRO A 151 -21.37 3.22 3.48
N ASN A 152 -21.04 3.61 4.72
CA ASN A 152 -21.49 2.97 5.96
C ASN A 152 -21.11 1.48 6.13
N GLN A 153 -20.37 0.89 5.19
CA GLN A 153 -19.95 -0.50 5.28
C GLN A 153 -18.70 -0.65 6.16
N GLY A 154 -18.62 -1.80 6.82
CA GLY A 154 -17.40 -2.28 7.47
C GLY A 154 -16.60 -3.15 6.52
N PHE A 155 -15.27 -3.04 6.57
CA PHE A 155 -14.37 -3.87 5.77
C PHE A 155 -13.07 -4.14 6.53
N LYS A 156 -12.25 -5.08 6.05
CA LYS A 156 -10.91 -5.34 6.59
C LYS A 156 -9.84 -4.73 5.70
N LEU A 157 -8.86 -4.07 6.31
CA LEU A 157 -7.62 -3.66 5.68
C LEU A 157 -6.48 -4.32 6.46
N ASP A 158 -5.80 -5.27 5.82
CA ASP A 158 -4.92 -6.23 6.50
C ASP A 158 -5.67 -6.95 7.64
N CYS A 159 -5.13 -6.92 8.86
CA CYS A 159 -5.78 -7.43 10.05
C CYS A 159 -6.77 -6.44 10.69
N ASN A 160 -6.78 -5.18 10.27
CA ASN A 160 -7.55 -4.13 10.92
C ASN A 160 -8.99 -4.05 10.43
N HIS A 161 -9.91 -3.82 11.36
CA HIS A 161 -11.32 -3.61 11.06
C HIS A 161 -11.56 -2.12 10.80
N CYS A 162 -12.11 -1.81 9.64
CA CYS A 162 -12.35 -0.45 9.16
C CYS A 162 -13.85 -0.19 9.00
N ARG A 163 -14.26 1.05 9.21
CA ARG A 163 -15.62 1.53 8.94
C ARG A 163 -15.58 2.72 8.02
N CYS A 164 -16.33 2.63 6.93
CA CYS A 164 -16.48 3.69 5.95
C CYS A 164 -17.50 4.73 6.42
N ASN A 165 -17.25 6.01 6.14
CA ASN A 165 -18.22 7.07 6.42
C ASN A 165 -19.44 6.99 5.47
N SER A 166 -20.47 7.78 5.75
CA SER A 166 -21.73 7.80 4.98
C SER A 166 -21.59 8.29 3.54
N LEU A 167 -20.41 8.81 3.16
CA LEU A 167 -20.13 9.31 1.82
C LEU A 167 -19.20 8.41 1.01
N GLY A 168 -18.63 7.35 1.61
CA GLY A 168 -17.71 6.47 0.89
C GLY A 168 -16.30 7.04 0.68
N THR A 169 -15.95 8.13 1.38
CA THR A 169 -14.78 8.98 1.06
C THR A 169 -13.63 8.87 2.04
N LYS A 170 -13.92 8.40 3.25
CA LYS A 170 -12.96 8.23 4.33
C LYS A 170 -13.39 7.01 5.13
N TYR A 171 -12.42 6.36 5.74
CA TYR A 171 -12.66 5.26 6.66
C TYR A 171 -11.78 5.42 7.91
N MET A 172 -12.20 4.81 9.00
CA MET A 172 -11.43 4.71 10.23
C MET A 172 -11.21 3.24 10.54
N CYS A 173 -9.97 2.86 10.86
CA CYS A 173 -9.63 1.49 11.20
C CYS A 173 -9.15 1.37 12.64
N THR A 174 -9.26 0.17 13.21
CA THR A 174 -8.47 -0.23 14.37
C THR A 174 -6.97 -0.07 14.08
N LYS A 175 -6.14 0.01 15.12
CA LYS A 175 -4.68 0.15 15.00
C LYS A 175 -3.95 -1.06 15.59
N MET A 176 -4.37 -2.24 15.19
CA MET A 176 -3.68 -3.48 15.51
C MET A 176 -2.39 -3.56 14.68
N LEU A 177 -1.29 -3.96 15.34
CA LEU A 177 -0.05 -4.32 14.68
C LEU A 177 -0.29 -5.63 13.92
N CYS A 178 -0.46 -5.54 12.60
CA CYS A 178 -0.70 -6.71 11.79
C CYS A 178 0.59 -7.53 11.66
N PRO A 179 0.54 -8.85 11.91
CA PRO A 179 1.67 -9.72 11.63
C PRO A 179 1.98 -9.64 10.14
N ARG A 180 3.27 -9.52 9.77
CA ARG A 180 3.69 -9.64 8.38
C ARG A 180 3.56 -11.10 7.96
N TYR A 181 2.39 -11.47 7.46
CA TYR A 181 2.24 -12.74 6.75
C TYR A 181 2.80 -12.56 5.33
N ASN A 182 3.71 -13.45 4.94
CA ASN A 182 4.05 -13.63 3.54
C ASN A 182 2.75 -14.03 2.83
N TRP A 183 2.27 -13.21 1.91
CA TRP A 183 1.20 -13.58 1.00
C TRP A 183 1.73 -14.67 0.08
N ASN A 184 1.46 -15.93 0.40
CA ASN A 184 1.40 -16.99 -0.61
C ASN A 184 0.05 -16.82 -1.31
N GLU A 185 0.02 -16.94 -2.64
CA GLU A 185 -1.14 -16.66 -3.50
C GLU A 185 -2.34 -17.62 -3.33
N ASP A 186 -2.39 -18.45 -2.28
CA ASP A 186 -3.38 -19.52 -2.16
C ASP A 186 -4.59 -19.22 -1.25
N ASP A 187 -4.60 -18.14 -0.47
CA ASP A 187 -5.72 -17.84 0.43
C ASP A 187 -6.79 -16.93 -0.19
N ALA A 188 -7.29 -17.35 -1.37
CA ALA A 188 -8.62 -16.95 -1.81
C ALA A 188 -9.66 -17.68 -0.92
N MET A 189 -9.99 -17.08 0.22
CA MET A 189 -11.14 -17.54 1.02
C MET A 189 -12.43 -17.26 0.23
N ILE A 190 -12.94 -18.35 -0.31
CA ILE A 190 -14.27 -18.55 -0.85
C ILE A 190 -15.29 -18.51 0.31
N PHE A 191 -16.32 -17.69 0.12
CA PHE A 191 -17.56 -17.43 0.91
C PHE A 191 -17.43 -16.83 2.31
#